data_AF-A0A0Q3M0R7-F1
#
_entry.id   AF-A0A0Q3M0R7-F1
#
_cell.length_a   1.000
_cell.length_b   1.000
_cell.length_c   1.000
_cell.angle_alpha   90.00
_cell.angle_beta   90.00
_cell.angle_gamma   90.00
#
_symmetry.space_group_name_H-M   'P 1'
#
loop_
_entity.id
_entity.type
_entity.pdbx_description
1 polymer ?
#
loop_
_entity_poly.entity_id
_entity_poly.type
_entity_poly.pdbx_seq_one_letter_code
_entity_poly.pdbx_strand_id
1 'polypeptide(L)'
;MGDPPVDTPQLQARLAPEVLRQSAELALKAMLRVPDVGISVKAFTGIRQAKDELYMHFIDCLETAIDKQVENDAAKDDLLLKLATENANLDCQKVLHMLKNPTLIDMIEASNRIGSIDYVNENLAGHLAAALQTAQRLCFRSWSLVDTHMAGAACFEPSCGYRSRIQGWSAAHRCRQCNGCPGIASTYG
;
A
#
# COMPACT_ATOMS: atom_id res chain seq x y z
N MET A 1 -9.33 -47.78 2.61
CA MET A 1 -9.30 -47.56 4.07
C MET A 1 -9.18 -48.86 4.88
N GLY A 2 -9.09 -50.05 4.26
CA GLY A 2 -9.03 -51.29 5.03
C GLY A 2 -10.37 -51.63 5.70
N ASP A 3 -11.47 -51.11 5.14
CA ASP A 3 -12.81 -51.49 5.54
C ASP A 3 -13.20 -52.83 4.89
N PRO A 4 -14.19 -53.54 5.45
CA PRO A 4 -14.74 -54.74 4.82
C PRO A 4 -15.16 -54.46 3.37
N PRO A 5 -14.86 -55.35 2.41
CA PRO A 5 -14.36 -56.73 2.58
C PRO A 5 -12.83 -56.89 2.52
N VAL A 6 -12.04 -55.81 2.63
CA VAL A 6 -10.57 -55.83 2.49
C VAL A 6 -9.87 -55.37 3.77
N ASP A 7 -10.36 -55.83 4.91
CA ASP A 7 -9.94 -55.45 6.26
C ASP A 7 -8.73 -56.22 6.77
N THR A 8 -8.35 -57.33 6.12
CA THR A 8 -7.14 -58.08 6.47
C THR A 8 -5.95 -57.74 5.57
N PRO A 9 -4.72 -57.72 6.11
CA PRO A 9 -3.51 -57.48 5.31
C PRO A 9 -3.36 -58.44 4.12
N GLN A 10 -3.78 -59.69 4.28
CA GLN A 10 -3.72 -60.72 3.25
C GLN A 10 -4.70 -60.42 2.09
N LEU A 11 -5.87 -59.84 2.37
CA LEU A 11 -6.81 -59.41 1.34
C LEU A 11 -6.35 -58.13 0.66
N GLN A 12 -5.75 -57.20 1.41
CA GLN A 12 -5.18 -55.97 0.87
C GLN A 12 -3.99 -56.24 -0.06
N ALA A 13 -3.15 -57.23 0.25
CA ALA A 13 -2.04 -57.65 -0.61
C ALA A 13 -2.48 -58.19 -1.99
N ARG A 14 -3.77 -58.54 -2.15
CA ARG A 14 -4.36 -59.01 -3.42
C ARG A 14 -4.97 -57.87 -4.25
N LEU A 15 -4.96 -56.64 -3.74
CA LEU A 15 -5.45 -55.48 -4.48
C LEU A 15 -4.58 -55.23 -5.72
N ALA A 16 -5.17 -54.59 -6.73
CA ALA A 16 -4.44 -54.22 -7.93
C ALA A 16 -3.20 -53.36 -7.56
N PRO A 17 -2.02 -53.59 -8.16
CA PRO A 17 -0.81 -52.83 -7.86
C PRO A 17 -0.98 -51.32 -7.96
N GLU A 18 -1.84 -50.85 -8.88
CA GLU A 18 -2.14 -49.44 -9.08
C GLU A 18 -2.87 -48.82 -7.87
N VAL A 19 -3.76 -49.57 -7.21
CA VAL A 19 -4.45 -49.11 -5.99
C VAL A 19 -3.46 -48.97 -4.83
N LEU A 20 -2.52 -49.91 -4.71
CA LEU A 20 -1.46 -49.86 -3.71
C LEU A 20 -0.53 -48.66 -3.95
N ARG A 21 -0.15 -48.42 -5.21
CA ARG A 21 0.68 -47.27 -5.62
C ARG A 21 -0.01 -45.94 -5.30
N GLN A 22 -1.28 -45.79 -5.68
CA GLN A 22 -2.06 -44.59 -5.40
C GLN A 22 -2.23 -44.36 -3.89
N SER A 23 -2.48 -45.43 -3.13
CA SER A 23 -2.59 -45.35 -1.67
C SER A 23 -1.27 -44.90 -1.04
N ALA A 24 -0.13 -45.41 -1.51
CA ALA A 24 1.19 -45.00 -1.04
C ALA A 24 1.49 -43.53 -1.39
N GLU A 25 1.15 -43.08 -2.59
CA GLU A 25 1.32 -41.70 -3.02
C GLU A 25 0.47 -40.72 -2.18
N LEU A 26 -0.80 -41.08 -1.94
CA LEU A 26 -1.70 -40.30 -1.09
C LEU A 26 -1.25 -40.29 0.37
N ALA A 27 -0.76 -41.42 0.89
CA ALA A 27 -0.23 -41.50 2.25
C ALA A 27 1.02 -40.61 2.41
N LEU A 28 1.94 -40.64 1.44
CA LEU A 28 3.12 -39.76 1.43
C LEU A 28 2.71 -38.28 1.39
N LYS A 29 1.78 -37.92 0.49
CA LYS A 29 1.22 -36.56 0.41
C LYS A 29 0.57 -36.13 1.72
N ALA A 30 -0.17 -37.01 2.38
CA ALA A 30 -0.79 -36.74 3.68
C ALA A 30 0.26 -36.54 4.78
N MET A 31 1.30 -37.38 4.84
CA MET A 31 2.38 -37.24 5.83
C MET A 31 3.12 -35.91 5.68
N LEU A 32 3.36 -35.45 4.46
CA LEU A 32 4.00 -34.15 4.20
C LEU A 32 3.16 -32.95 4.64
N ARG A 33 1.85 -33.14 4.85
CA ARG A 33 0.94 -32.09 5.32
C ARG A 33 0.78 -32.05 6.84
N VAL A 34 1.17 -33.10 7.55
CA VAL A 34 1.06 -33.14 9.01
C VAL A 34 2.13 -32.22 9.60
N PRO A 35 1.76 -31.20 10.40
CA PRO A 35 2.74 -30.34 11.05
C PRO A 35 3.48 -31.08 12.17
N ASP A 36 4.70 -30.62 12.49
CA ASP A 36 5.48 -31.17 13.60
C ASP A 36 4.68 -31.12 14.92
N VAL A 37 4.83 -32.19 15.71
CA VAL A 37 4.09 -32.36 16.97
C VAL A 37 4.34 -31.17 17.89
N GLY A 38 3.25 -30.46 18.24
CA GLY A 38 3.28 -29.29 19.13
C GLY A 38 3.28 -27.94 18.41
N ILE A 39 3.38 -27.90 17.08
CA ILE A 39 3.25 -26.65 16.31
C ILE A 39 1.78 -26.44 15.95
N SER A 40 1.12 -25.50 16.63
CA SER A 40 -0.16 -24.99 16.15
C SER A 40 0.09 -24.24 14.84
N VAL A 41 -0.32 -24.83 13.71
CA VAL A 41 -0.25 -24.16 12.42
C VAL A 41 -1.25 -23.02 12.44
N LYS A 42 -0.73 -21.80 12.42
CA LYS A 42 -1.56 -20.61 12.30
C LYS A 42 -2.31 -20.69 10.98
N ALA A 43 -3.63 -20.54 11.02
CA ALA A 43 -4.42 -20.46 9.80
C ALA A 43 -3.87 -19.34 8.92
N PHE A 44 -3.73 -19.56 7.61
CA PHE A 44 -3.14 -18.58 6.70
C PHE A 44 -3.85 -17.21 6.77
N THR A 45 -5.16 -17.20 7.03
CA THR A 45 -5.97 -16.00 7.24
C THR A 45 -5.63 -15.21 8.51
N GLY A 46 -5.00 -15.84 9.50
CA GLY A 46 -4.60 -15.24 10.77
C GLY A 46 -3.16 -14.75 10.80
N ILE A 47 -2.41 -14.90 9.72
CA ILE A 47 -1.03 -14.40 9.61
C ILE A 47 -1.08 -12.90 9.31
N ARG A 48 -0.49 -12.10 10.19
CA ARG A 48 -0.41 -10.64 10.11
C ARG A 48 1.01 -10.21 10.42
N GLN A 49 1.50 -9.22 9.68
CA GLN A 49 2.81 -8.64 9.91
C GLN A 49 2.81 -7.92 11.27
N ALA A 50 3.79 -8.22 12.12
CA ALA A 50 4.00 -7.45 13.34
C ALA A 50 4.51 -6.04 13.03
N LYS A 51 4.41 -5.13 14.01
CA LYS A 51 4.78 -3.71 13.82
C LYS A 51 6.22 -3.52 13.34
N ASP A 52 7.15 -4.28 13.92
CA ASP A 52 8.60 -4.15 13.66
C ASP A 52 9.14 -5.32 12.81
N GLU A 53 8.26 -6.14 12.23
CA GLU A 53 8.65 -7.29 11.41
C GLU A 53 8.94 -6.88 9.97
N LEU A 54 10.03 -7.43 9.42
CA LEU A 54 10.40 -7.24 8.02
C LEU A 54 9.32 -7.83 7.10
N TYR A 55 8.96 -7.08 6.05
CA TYR A 55 7.92 -7.48 5.11
C TYR A 55 8.22 -8.85 4.46
N MET A 56 9.48 -9.08 4.06
CA MET A 56 9.92 -10.37 3.50
C MET A 56 9.65 -11.56 4.43
N HIS A 57 9.99 -11.43 5.71
CA HIS A 57 9.78 -12.51 6.68
C HIS A 57 8.28 -12.84 6.86
N PHE A 58 7.44 -11.81 6.86
CA PHE A 58 6.00 -11.98 6.87
C PHE A 58 5.49 -12.70 5.62
N ILE A 59 5.99 -12.33 4.43
CA ILE A 59 5.65 -12.99 3.16
C ILE A 59 6.06 -14.46 3.17
N ASP A 60 7.29 -14.78 3.59
CA ASP A 60 7.77 -16.17 3.65
C ASP A 60 6.86 -17.04 4.53
N CYS A 61 6.43 -16.50 5.68
CA CYS A 61 5.50 -17.18 6.58
C CYS A 61 4.11 -17.37 5.96
N LEU A 62 3.62 -16.34 5.27
CA LEU A 62 2.30 -16.35 4.63
C LEU A 62 2.27 -17.32 3.44
N GLU A 63 3.27 -17.27 2.56
CA GLU A 63 3.45 -18.15 1.41
C GLU A 63 3.53 -19.62 1.87
N THR A 64 4.39 -19.90 2.86
CA THR A 64 4.51 -21.25 3.44
C THR A 64 3.17 -21.76 3.99
N ALA A 65 2.38 -20.90 4.62
CA ALA A 65 1.09 -21.29 5.18
C ALA A 65 0.03 -21.53 4.10
N ILE A 66 0.00 -20.70 3.06
CA ILE A 66 -0.88 -20.86 1.89
C ILE A 66 -0.54 -22.16 1.17
N ASP A 67 0.73 -22.44 0.91
CA ASP A 67 1.17 -23.66 0.25
C ASP A 67 0.78 -24.94 0.99
N LYS A 68 0.79 -24.89 2.32
CA LYS A 68 0.40 -26.03 3.16
C LYS A 68 -1.11 -26.21 3.27
N GLN A 69 -1.89 -25.15 3.19
CA GLN A 69 -3.32 -25.15 3.51
C GLN A 69 -4.25 -25.06 2.28
N VAL A 70 -3.74 -24.61 1.13
CA VAL A 70 -4.51 -24.39 -0.10
C VAL A 70 -4.08 -25.38 -1.18
N GLU A 71 -5.02 -26.18 -1.70
CA GLU A 71 -4.72 -27.17 -2.75
C GLU A 71 -4.79 -26.60 -4.17
N ASN A 72 -5.59 -25.55 -4.38
CA ASN A 72 -5.76 -24.96 -5.70
C ASN A 72 -4.62 -23.98 -5.98
N ASP A 73 -3.67 -24.39 -6.81
CA ASP A 73 -2.51 -23.58 -7.17
C ASP A 73 -2.90 -22.24 -7.81
N ALA A 74 -3.95 -22.19 -8.63
CA ALA A 74 -4.41 -20.92 -9.22
C ALA A 74 -4.95 -19.93 -8.16
N ALA A 75 -5.44 -20.44 -7.02
CA ALA A 75 -5.93 -19.59 -5.95
C ALA A 75 -4.83 -19.12 -5.00
N LYS A 76 -3.67 -19.78 -4.97
CA LYS A 76 -2.57 -19.45 -4.05
C LYS A 76 -2.01 -18.08 -4.32
N ASP A 77 -1.72 -17.77 -5.58
CA ASP A 77 -1.16 -16.49 -5.99
C ASP A 77 -2.11 -15.33 -5.67
N ASP A 78 -3.39 -15.49 -6.02
CA ASP A 78 -4.43 -14.49 -5.75
C ASP A 78 -4.63 -14.26 -4.24
N LEU A 79 -4.62 -15.34 -3.44
CA LEU A 79 -4.71 -15.26 -1.98
C LEU A 79 -3.48 -14.60 -1.37
N LEU A 80 -2.28 -14.94 -1.87
CA LEU A 80 -1.02 -14.39 -1.40
C LEU A 80 -1.00 -12.88 -1.59
N LEU A 81 -1.27 -12.38 -2.81
CA LEU A 81 -1.27 -10.95 -3.10
C LEU A 81 -2.31 -10.18 -2.28
N LYS A 82 -3.51 -10.75 -2.14
CA LYS A 82 -4.58 -10.12 -1.37
C LYS A 82 -4.23 -10.02 0.12
N LEU A 83 -3.79 -11.11 0.72
CA LEU A 83 -3.43 -11.15 2.14
C LEU A 83 -2.13 -10.38 2.43
N ALA A 84 -1.17 -10.39 1.51
CA ALA A 84 0.04 -9.59 1.59
C ALA A 84 -0.27 -8.09 1.73
N THR A 85 -1.33 -7.61 1.06
CA THR A 85 -1.79 -6.22 1.19
C THR A 85 -2.60 -6.02 2.48
N GLU A 86 -3.64 -6.83 2.72
CA GLU A 86 -4.60 -6.63 3.80
C GLU A 86 -4.03 -6.89 5.21
N ASN A 87 -3.06 -7.79 5.32
CA ASN A 87 -2.48 -8.22 6.60
C ASN A 87 -1.09 -7.63 6.88
N ALA A 88 -0.57 -6.78 5.99
CA ALA A 88 0.63 -5.99 6.24
C ALA A 88 0.43 -5.01 7.40
N ASN A 89 1.54 -4.50 7.93
CA ASN A 89 1.51 -3.44 8.94
C ASN A 89 1.06 -2.11 8.31
N LEU A 90 0.69 -1.13 9.14
CA LEU A 90 0.10 0.13 8.68
C LEU A 90 0.99 0.92 7.71
N ASP A 91 2.30 0.87 7.88
CA ASP A 91 3.21 1.63 7.04
C ASP A 91 3.40 0.95 5.68
N CYS A 92 3.51 -0.38 5.65
CA CYS A 92 3.51 -1.17 4.42
C CYS A 92 2.19 -0.99 3.67
N GLN A 93 1.03 -1.11 4.35
CA GLN A 93 -0.28 -0.92 3.74
C GLN A 93 -0.41 0.40 2.97
N LYS A 94 0.06 1.51 3.55
CA LYS A 94 -0.01 2.84 2.89
C LYS A 94 0.70 2.83 1.54
N VAL A 95 1.89 2.26 1.48
CA VAL A 95 2.68 2.21 0.24
C VAL A 95 2.06 1.21 -0.75
N LEU A 96 1.65 0.05 -0.27
CA LEU A 96 1.05 -1.01 -1.10
C LEU A 96 -0.25 -0.56 -1.77
N HIS A 97 -1.11 0.20 -1.07
CA HIS A 97 -2.34 0.74 -1.63
C HIS A 97 -2.14 1.81 -2.72
N MET A 98 -0.93 2.37 -2.83
CA MET A 98 -0.60 3.31 -3.91
C MET A 98 -0.17 2.61 -5.20
N LEU A 99 0.19 1.32 -5.13
CA LEU A 99 0.60 0.53 -6.29
C LEU A 99 -0.63 0.08 -7.09
N LYS A 100 -0.50 0.08 -8.42
CA LYS A 100 -1.55 -0.40 -9.33
C LYS A 100 -1.19 -1.78 -9.84
N ASN A 101 -2.01 -2.78 -9.51
CA ASN A 101 -1.81 -4.18 -9.88
C ASN A 101 -0.37 -4.66 -9.61
N PRO A 102 0.14 -4.51 -8.37
CA PRO A 102 1.52 -4.84 -8.07
C PRO A 102 1.77 -6.36 -8.16
N THR A 103 2.97 -6.72 -8.62
CA THR A 103 3.51 -8.06 -8.41
C THR A 103 4.07 -8.19 -6.99
N LEU A 104 4.29 -9.42 -6.52
CA LEU A 104 4.87 -9.63 -5.19
C LEU A 104 6.24 -8.93 -5.03
N ILE A 105 7.05 -8.92 -6.09
CA ILE A 105 8.35 -8.25 -6.12
C ILE A 105 8.19 -6.74 -5.93
N ASP A 106 7.23 -6.11 -6.63
CA ASP A 106 6.94 -4.69 -6.48
C ASP A 106 6.55 -4.36 -5.03
N MET A 107 5.74 -5.23 -4.40
CA MET A 107 5.30 -5.06 -3.01
C MET A 107 6.48 -5.13 -2.03
N ILE A 108 7.40 -6.08 -2.24
CA ILE A 108 8.60 -6.25 -1.43
C ILE A 108 9.51 -5.02 -1.55
N GLU A 109 9.80 -4.59 -2.78
CA GLU A 109 10.67 -3.44 -3.01
C GLU A 109 10.10 -2.16 -2.42
N ALA A 110 8.79 -1.93 -2.61
CA ALA A 110 8.12 -0.74 -2.09
C ALA A 110 8.11 -0.73 -0.56
N SER A 111 7.87 -1.89 0.07
CA SER A 111 7.86 -2.03 1.53
C SER A 111 9.25 -1.88 2.15
N ASN A 112 10.30 -2.35 1.48
CA ASN A 112 11.68 -2.21 1.95
C ASN A 112 12.20 -0.76 1.92
N ARG A 113 11.57 0.13 1.14
CA ARG A 113 11.93 1.56 1.13
C ARG A 113 11.37 2.33 2.32
N ILE A 114 10.43 1.75 3.06
CA ILE A 114 9.80 2.39 4.22
C ILE A 114 10.85 2.62 5.30
N GLY A 115 10.98 3.86 5.76
CA GLY A 115 11.99 4.26 6.74
C GLY A 115 13.36 4.60 6.12
N SER A 116 13.56 4.46 4.81
CA SER A 116 14.69 5.07 4.13
C SER A 116 14.61 6.59 4.21
N ILE A 117 15.77 7.25 4.24
CA ILE A 117 15.87 8.71 4.19
C ILE A 117 15.13 9.26 2.95
N ASP A 118 15.19 8.55 1.82
CA ASP A 118 14.50 8.94 0.59
C ASP A 118 12.98 8.95 0.76
N TYR A 119 12.43 7.92 1.40
CA TYR A 119 10.99 7.84 1.68
C TYR A 119 10.53 8.98 2.61
N VAL A 120 11.32 9.28 3.65
CA VAL A 120 11.03 10.39 4.56
C VAL A 120 11.06 11.73 3.82
N ASN A 121 12.04 11.94 2.94
CA ASN A 121 12.18 13.15 2.14
C ASN A 121 11.04 13.33 1.14
N GLU A 122 10.66 12.27 0.40
CA GLU A 122 9.55 12.31 -0.56
C GLU A 122 8.21 12.57 0.13
N ASN A 123 7.94 11.88 1.25
CA ASN A 123 6.71 12.06 2.01
C ASN A 123 6.61 13.49 2.58
N LEU A 124 7.71 14.01 3.12
CA LEU A 124 7.78 15.40 3.61
C LEU A 124 7.61 16.41 2.46
N ALA A 125 8.28 16.20 1.33
CA ALA A 125 8.17 17.06 0.16
C ALA A 125 6.74 17.09 -0.39
N GLY A 126 6.06 15.94 -0.42
CA GLY A 126 4.66 15.83 -0.84
C GLY A 126 3.72 16.63 0.08
N HIS A 127 3.87 16.49 1.41
CA HIS A 127 3.09 17.27 2.38
C HIS A 127 3.35 18.77 2.25
N LEU A 128 4.61 19.17 2.08
CA LEU A 128 4.99 20.57 1.92
C LEU A 128 4.43 21.15 0.62
N ALA A 129 4.52 20.41 -0.49
CA ALA A 129 3.97 20.82 -1.78
C ALA A 129 2.44 20.97 -1.72
N ALA A 130 1.74 20.04 -1.07
CA ALA A 130 0.30 20.12 -0.89
C ALA A 130 -0.09 21.36 -0.05
N ALA A 131 0.62 21.61 1.05
CA ALA A 131 0.38 22.79 1.89
C ALA A 131 0.60 24.10 1.12
N LEU A 132 1.68 24.18 0.32
CA LEU A 132 1.96 25.33 -0.55
C LEU A 132 0.88 25.53 -1.62
N GLN A 133 0.40 24.46 -2.25
CA GLN A 133 -0.69 24.54 -3.23
C GLN A 133 -2.00 25.00 -2.60
N THR A 134 -2.34 24.53 -1.39
CA THR A 134 -3.52 25.00 -0.65
C THR A 134 -3.42 26.48 -0.33
N ALA A 135 -2.26 26.94 0.17
CA ALA A 135 -2.01 28.35 0.43
C ALA A 135 -2.15 29.20 -0.85
N GLN A 136 -1.57 28.74 -1.96
CA GLN A 136 -1.66 29.42 -3.26
C GLN A 136 -3.11 29.51 -3.76
N ARG A 137 -3.91 28.44 -3.64
CA ARG A 137 -5.33 28.44 -4.06
C ARG A 137 -6.20 29.33 -3.19
N LEU A 138 -5.93 29.42 -1.89
CA LEU A 138 -6.63 30.33 -0.98
C LEU A 138 -6.32 31.80 -1.32
N CYS A 139 -5.06 32.13 -1.57
CA CYS A 139 -4.66 33.46 -2.05
C CYS A 139 -5.39 33.83 -3.36
N PHE A 140 -5.52 32.88 -4.29
CA PHE A 140 -6.20 33.11 -5.57
C PHE A 140 -7.72 33.32 -5.42
N ARG A 141 -8.38 32.54 -4.55
CA ARG A 141 -9.82 32.68 -4.27
C ARG A 141 -10.17 33.96 -3.54
N SER A 142 -9.32 34.41 -2.61
CA SER A 142 -9.52 35.70 -1.94
C SER A 142 -9.41 36.88 -2.90
N TRP A 143 -8.60 36.77 -3.96
CA TRP A 143 -8.48 37.82 -4.98
C TRP A 143 -9.75 37.92 -5.86
N SER A 144 -10.26 36.80 -6.35
CA SER A 144 -11.45 36.77 -7.21
C SER A 144 -12.75 37.26 -6.54
N LEU A 145 -12.87 37.11 -5.21
CA LEU A 145 -14.02 37.60 -4.44
C LEU A 145 -13.95 39.11 -4.14
N VAL A 146 -12.76 39.71 -4.21
CA VAL A 146 -12.56 41.15 -3.97
C VAL A 146 -12.79 41.98 -5.24
N ASP A 147 -12.70 41.36 -6.43
CA ASP A 147 -12.96 42.05 -7.71
C ASP A 147 -14.44 42.30 -8.01
N THR A 148 -15.37 41.61 -7.32
CA THR A 148 -16.81 41.68 -7.64
C THR A 148 -17.63 42.61 -6.74
N HIS A 149 -17.06 43.21 -5.69
CA HIS A 149 -17.79 44.16 -4.84
C HIS A 149 -16.91 45.34 -4.39
N MET A 150 -17.09 46.47 -5.07
CA MET A 150 -16.84 47.85 -4.61
C MET A 150 -15.38 48.26 -4.33
N ALA A 151 -14.89 49.18 -5.17
CA ALA A 151 -14.01 50.29 -4.86
C ALA A 151 -13.19 50.22 -3.54
N GLY A 152 -11.92 49.82 -3.65
CA GLY A 152 -10.90 50.07 -2.64
C GLY A 152 -10.47 48.84 -1.83
N ALA A 153 -9.73 47.94 -2.46
CA ALA A 153 -9.11 46.81 -1.76
C ALA A 153 -7.79 47.22 -1.09
N ALA A 154 -7.72 47.08 0.24
CA ALA A 154 -6.47 47.11 0.98
C ALA A 154 -5.85 45.72 0.98
N CYS A 155 -4.56 45.61 0.63
CA CYS A 155 -3.80 44.37 0.82
C CYS A 155 -3.74 44.06 2.32
N PHE A 156 -4.23 42.88 2.72
CA PHE A 156 -4.02 42.37 4.07
C PHE A 156 -3.20 41.08 3.97
N GLU A 157 -1.89 41.22 4.17
CA GLU A 157 -0.96 40.09 4.36
C GLU A 157 -0.58 40.03 5.85
N PRO A 158 -0.86 38.94 6.59
CA PRO A 158 -0.57 38.87 8.04
C PRO A 158 0.93 38.90 8.38
N SER A 159 1.80 38.71 7.38
CA SER A 159 3.26 38.62 7.49
C SER A 159 3.97 39.97 7.47
N CYS A 160 3.32 41.03 6.97
CA CYS A 160 3.92 42.36 6.85
C CYS A 160 3.22 43.34 7.81
N GLY A 161 3.78 43.50 9.00
CA GLY A 161 3.30 44.42 10.05
C GLY A 161 3.48 45.91 9.73
N TYR A 162 3.08 46.37 8.54
CA TYR A 162 3.11 47.80 8.21
C TYR A 162 1.84 48.24 7.46
N ARG A 163 1.02 49.04 8.14
CA ARG A 163 -0.22 49.63 7.61
C ARG A 163 0.11 50.96 6.94
N SER A 164 0.38 50.96 5.64
CA SER A 164 0.43 52.19 4.84
C SER A 164 -0.79 52.29 3.92
N ARG A 165 -1.52 53.39 4.06
CA ARG A 165 -2.68 53.77 3.24
C ARG A 165 -2.20 54.21 1.86
N ILE A 166 -2.34 53.36 0.85
CA ILE A 166 -1.96 53.70 -0.53
C ILE A 166 -3.07 54.59 -1.12
N GLN A 167 -2.73 55.85 -1.43
CA GLN A 167 -3.55 56.73 -2.28
C GLN A 167 -3.11 56.53 -3.73
N GLY A 168 -4.04 56.07 -4.58
CA GLY A 168 -3.87 56.06 -6.04
C GLY A 168 -3.26 54.78 -6.60
N TRP A 169 -4.05 54.05 -7.39
CA TRP A 169 -3.56 52.95 -8.22
C TRP A 169 -3.09 53.51 -9.56
N SER A 170 -1.83 53.29 -9.92
CA SER A 170 -1.33 53.38 -11.30
C SER A 170 -0.87 52.00 -11.72
N ALA A 171 -1.24 51.59 -12.95
CA ALA A 171 -1.13 50.24 -13.51
C ALA A 171 0.30 49.64 -13.59
N ALA A 172 1.32 50.34 -13.07
CA ALA A 172 2.72 49.94 -13.16
C ALA A 172 3.39 49.52 -11.84
N HIS A 173 2.66 49.45 -10.72
CA HIS A 173 3.25 49.03 -9.44
C HIS A 173 3.22 47.50 -9.27
N ARG A 174 4.28 46.82 -9.75
CA ARG A 174 4.66 45.50 -9.23
C ARG A 174 5.02 45.64 -7.75
N CYS A 175 4.39 44.83 -6.89
CA CYS A 175 4.85 44.66 -5.51
C CYS A 175 6.26 44.05 -5.54
N ARG A 176 7.30 44.85 -5.27
CA ARG A 176 8.71 44.38 -5.26
C ARG A 176 9.02 43.42 -4.10
N GLN A 177 8.12 43.26 -3.14
CA GLN A 177 8.34 42.37 -1.99
C GLN A 177 7.95 40.90 -2.25
N CYS A 178 7.13 40.62 -3.28
CA CYS A 178 6.66 39.26 -3.57
C CYS A 178 7.36 38.73 -4.83
N ASN A 179 8.55 38.15 -4.67
CA ASN A 179 9.30 37.45 -5.75
C ASN A 179 8.63 36.11 -6.17
N GLY A 180 7.30 36.04 -6.29
CA GLY A 180 6.66 34.73 -6.40
C GLY A 180 5.20 34.65 -6.79
N CYS A 181 4.61 35.67 -7.42
CA CYS A 181 3.36 35.43 -8.15
C CYS A 181 3.72 35.11 -9.61
N PRO A 182 3.53 33.87 -10.09
CA PRO A 182 3.70 33.59 -11.51
C PRO A 182 2.60 34.36 -12.25
N GLY A 183 3.04 35.32 -13.06
CA GLY A 183 2.19 35.99 -14.03
C GLY A 183 1.61 34.92 -14.95
N ILE A 184 0.30 34.81 -14.95
CA ILE A 184 -0.45 34.08 -15.97
C ILE A 184 -0.30 34.90 -17.24
N ALA A 185 0.75 34.64 -18.02
CA ALA A 185 0.81 35.08 -19.40
C ALA A 185 -0.16 34.19 -20.20
N SER A 186 -1.42 34.58 -20.21
CA SER A 186 -2.41 34.09 -21.16
C SER A 186 -3.13 35.27 -21.76
N THR A 187 -2.66 35.71 -22.94
CA THR A 187 -3.54 36.30 -23.93
C THR A 187 -3.09 35.83 -25.31
N TYR A 188 -4.03 35.15 -25.96
CA TYR A 188 -4.15 34.93 -27.40
C TYR A 188 -3.55 36.05 -28.26
N GLY A 189 -2.85 35.61 -29.31
CA GLY A 189 -2.38 36.39 -30.46
C GLY A 189 -1.94 35.42 -31.54
#